data_AF-A0A543FR48-F1
#
_entry.id   AF-A0A543FR48-F1
#
_cell.length_a   1.000
_cell.length_b   1.000
_cell.length_c   1.000
_cell.angle_alpha   90.00
_cell.angle_beta   90.00
_cell.angle_gamma   90.00
#
_symmetry.space_group_name_H-M   'P 1'
#
loop_
_entity.id
_entity.type
_entity.pdbx_description
1 polymer ?
#
loop_
_entity_poly.entity_id
_entity_poly.type
_entity_poly.pdbx_seq_one_letter_code
_entity_poly.pdbx_strand_id
1 'polypeptide(L)'
;MIDRFDGWIAGIGTSAGLRAVVGHWPRSPLGAFSDVMVEQADGHRVLLAPSADVAEYVGSTYVFDEVRLGPVRVAVAGSDWRVDAAPLDLEFTVGRRPAVGWLLHAVPRRLATHPRWVAAIDVVARTVLPGVRTRGSAGGEREEFYAALDLHGLAAARARWDGADQGALAPVAPPVRFGFGSTPRSPSLTRIVTLVQEA
;
A
#
# COMPACT_ATOMS: atom_id res chain seq x y z
N MET A 1 19.63 10.57 -5.60
CA MET A 1 18.86 10.24 -6.85
C MET A 1 17.36 10.29 -6.52
N ILE A 2 16.41 10.23 -7.49
CA ILE A 2 14.98 10.05 -7.15
C ILE A 2 14.45 8.81 -7.86
N ASP A 3 14.11 7.81 -7.06
CA ASP A 3 13.41 6.62 -7.50
C ASP A 3 11.92 6.91 -7.61
N ARG A 4 11.28 6.38 -8.65
CA ARG A 4 9.87 6.61 -8.95
C ARG A 4 9.13 5.31 -9.15
N PHE A 5 8.23 5.01 -8.23
CA PHE A 5 7.30 3.89 -8.31
C PHE A 5 5.94 4.42 -8.73
N ASP A 6 5.37 3.86 -9.79
CA ASP A 6 4.11 4.32 -10.34
C ASP A 6 3.12 3.15 -10.43
N GLY A 7 2.12 3.17 -9.55
CA GLY A 7 1.27 2.01 -9.35
C GLY A 7 0.09 2.25 -8.44
N TRP A 8 -0.25 1.21 -7.69
CA TRP A 8 -1.38 1.16 -6.78
C TRP A 8 -0.98 0.58 -5.44
N ILE A 9 -1.60 1.10 -4.38
CA ILE A 9 -1.53 0.52 -3.04
C ILE A 9 -2.96 0.18 -2.60
N ALA A 10 -3.20 -1.07 -2.22
CA ALA A 10 -4.44 -1.49 -1.57
C ALA A 10 -4.20 -1.71 -0.08
N GLY A 11 -5.03 -1.13 0.78
CA GLY A 11 -5.05 -1.41 2.22
C GLY A 11 -6.30 -2.19 2.58
N ILE A 12 -6.14 -3.35 3.22
CA ILE A 12 -7.21 -4.28 3.58
C ILE A 12 -7.08 -4.66 5.06
N GLY A 13 -8.19 -4.64 5.79
CA GLY A 13 -8.32 -5.28 7.09
C GLY A 13 -9.36 -6.39 7.04
N THR A 14 -9.22 -7.40 7.89
CA THR A 14 -10.17 -8.50 8.01
C THR A 14 -10.70 -8.63 9.42
N SER A 15 -11.87 -9.27 9.58
CA SER A 15 -12.47 -9.47 10.91
C SER A 15 -11.68 -10.42 11.81
N ALA A 16 -10.81 -11.27 11.26
CA ALA A 16 -9.87 -12.08 12.05
C ALA A 16 -8.65 -11.29 12.54
N GLY A 17 -8.48 -10.02 12.14
CA GLY A 17 -7.40 -9.14 12.59
C GLY A 17 -6.19 -9.07 11.66
N LEU A 18 -6.16 -9.87 10.60
CA LEU A 18 -5.15 -9.76 9.56
C LEU A 18 -5.32 -8.44 8.80
N ARG A 19 -4.20 -7.76 8.57
CA ARG A 19 -4.14 -6.52 7.79
C ARG A 19 -3.10 -6.69 6.70
N ALA A 20 -3.47 -6.38 5.46
CA ALA A 20 -2.60 -6.50 4.30
C ALA A 20 -2.50 -5.17 3.57
N VAL A 21 -1.29 -4.83 3.12
CA VAL A 21 -1.00 -3.73 2.22
C VAL A 21 -0.37 -4.31 0.97
N VAL A 22 -1.08 -4.23 -0.15
CA VAL A 22 -0.62 -4.75 -1.44
C VAL A 22 -0.06 -3.59 -2.25
N GLY A 23 1.23 -3.66 -2.59
CA GLY A 23 1.85 -2.80 -3.58
C GLY A 23 1.81 -3.45 -4.96
N HIS A 24 1.29 -2.74 -5.95
CA HIS A 24 1.30 -3.18 -7.35
C HIS A 24 1.96 -2.12 -8.22
N TRP A 25 3.15 -2.43 -8.75
CA TRP A 25 4.06 -1.47 -9.38
C TRP A 25 4.41 -1.88 -10.81
N PRO A 26 3.56 -1.58 -11.81
CA PRO A 26 3.90 -1.85 -13.21
C PRO A 26 5.10 -1.05 -13.75
N ARG A 27 5.47 0.05 -13.07
CA ARG A 27 6.62 0.88 -13.43
C ARG A 27 7.39 1.25 -12.17
N SER A 28 8.64 0.79 -12.08
CA SER A 28 9.57 1.12 -11.01
C SER A 28 11.04 0.98 -11.47
N PRO A 29 12.03 1.46 -10.69
CA PRO A 29 13.44 1.22 -10.95
C PRO A 29 13.84 -0.27 -10.91
N LEU A 30 13.10 -1.10 -10.16
CA LEU A 30 13.34 -2.53 -10.01
C LEU A 30 12.62 -3.38 -11.09
N GLY A 31 12.04 -2.73 -12.10
CA GLY A 31 11.14 -3.38 -13.06
C GLY A 31 9.70 -3.45 -12.56
N ALA A 32 8.84 -4.18 -13.28
CA ALA A 32 7.45 -4.37 -12.87
C ALA A 32 7.36 -5.45 -11.79
N PHE A 33 6.73 -5.15 -10.64
CA PHE A 33 6.58 -6.12 -9.56
C PHE A 33 5.33 -5.87 -8.71
N SER A 34 5.08 -6.76 -7.77
CA SER A 34 4.11 -6.57 -6.69
C SER A 34 4.68 -7.14 -5.41
N ASP A 35 4.28 -6.57 -4.28
CA ASP A 35 4.70 -6.97 -2.94
C ASP A 35 3.50 -6.89 -1.99
N VAL A 36 3.56 -7.65 -0.89
CA VAL A 36 2.51 -7.59 0.14
C VAL A 36 3.14 -7.50 1.51
N MET A 37 2.76 -6.47 2.26
CA MET A 37 3.07 -6.33 3.67
C MET A 37 1.87 -6.82 4.48
N VAL A 38 2.08 -7.80 5.34
CA VAL A 38 1.02 -8.39 6.16
C VAL A 38 1.34 -8.22 7.62
N GLU A 39 0.37 -7.76 8.40
CA GLU A 39 0.42 -7.77 9.85
C GLU A 39 -0.69 -8.70 10.34
N GLN A 40 -0.29 -9.81 10.96
CA GLN A 40 -1.22 -10.80 11.49
C GLN A 40 -1.95 -10.27 12.74
N ALA A 41 -2.93 -11.02 13.22
CA ALA A 41 -3.75 -10.64 14.37
C ALA A 41 -2.92 -10.52 15.67
N ASP A 42 -1.86 -11.33 15.80
CA ASP A 42 -0.89 -11.28 16.89
C ASP A 42 0.12 -10.12 16.76
N GLY A 43 0.13 -9.41 15.63
CA GLY A 43 1.04 -8.32 15.33
C GLY A 43 2.32 -8.72 14.59
N HIS A 44 2.50 -10.00 14.25
CA HIS A 44 3.67 -10.45 13.47
C HIS A 44 3.64 -9.86 12.06
N ARG A 45 4.72 -9.16 11.66
CA ARG A 45 4.82 -8.45 10.38
C ARG A 45 5.64 -9.26 9.38
N VAL A 46 4.99 -9.62 8.28
CA VAL A 46 5.59 -10.43 7.21
C VAL A 46 5.63 -9.61 5.92
N LEU A 47 6.79 -9.54 5.27
CA LEU A 47 6.91 -9.07 3.89
C LEU A 47 6.88 -10.27 2.94
N LEU A 48 5.99 -10.23 1.97
CA LEU A 48 5.94 -11.16 0.83
C LEU A 48 6.51 -10.45 -0.39
N ALA A 49 7.68 -10.88 -0.84
CA ALA A 49 8.43 -10.20 -1.90
C ALA A 49 8.81 -11.16 -3.06
N PRO A 50 8.76 -10.69 -4.32
CA PRO A 50 9.03 -11.52 -5.50
C PRO A 50 10.51 -11.83 -5.73
N SER A 51 11.42 -11.07 -5.13
CA SER A 51 12.87 -11.23 -5.28
C SER A 51 13.61 -10.65 -4.07
N ALA A 52 14.89 -11.03 -3.92
CA ALA A 52 15.75 -10.49 -2.89
C ALA A 52 15.95 -8.97 -3.03
N ASP A 53 16.14 -8.47 -4.26
CA ASP A 53 16.32 -7.04 -4.53
C ASP A 53 15.11 -6.21 -4.07
N VAL A 54 13.88 -6.70 -4.32
CA VAL A 54 12.66 -6.03 -3.84
C VAL A 54 12.58 -6.11 -2.32
N ALA A 55 12.88 -7.26 -1.73
CA ALA A 55 12.88 -7.43 -0.28
C ALA A 55 13.89 -6.50 0.42
N GLU A 56 15.09 -6.36 -0.13
CA GLU A 56 16.12 -5.46 0.40
C GLU A 56 15.70 -4.00 0.27
N TYR A 57 15.19 -3.60 -0.89
CA TYR A 57 14.71 -2.22 -1.10
C TYR A 57 13.59 -1.88 -0.13
N VAL A 58 12.55 -2.70 -0.05
CA VAL A 58 11.39 -2.47 0.82
C VAL A 58 11.77 -2.58 2.30
N GLY A 59 12.61 -3.57 2.66
CA GLY A 59 13.10 -3.77 4.03
C GLY A 59 14.06 -2.69 4.52
N SER A 60 14.62 -1.89 3.60
CA SER A 60 15.39 -0.71 3.99
C SER A 60 14.51 0.47 4.43
N THR A 61 13.23 0.46 4.03
CA THR A 61 12.21 1.47 4.38
C THR A 61 11.35 1.07 5.58
N TYR A 62 10.99 -0.21 5.66
CA TYR A 62 10.01 -0.72 6.61
C TYR A 62 10.59 -1.84 7.47
N VAL A 63 10.01 -2.03 8.65
CA VAL A 63 10.42 -3.07 9.59
C VAL A 63 9.47 -4.25 9.52
N PHE A 64 10.04 -5.43 9.29
CA PHE A 64 9.35 -6.71 9.27
C PHE A 64 10.00 -7.69 10.24
N ASP A 65 9.19 -8.55 10.85
CA ASP A 65 9.64 -9.62 11.72
C ASP A 65 10.03 -10.87 10.89
N GLU A 66 9.50 -10.97 9.67
CA GLU A 66 9.77 -12.04 8.72
C GLU A 66 9.71 -11.54 7.27
N VAL A 67 10.57 -12.09 6.41
CA VAL A 67 10.53 -11.88 4.95
C VAL A 67 10.40 -13.23 4.28
N ARG A 68 9.38 -13.39 3.43
CA ARG A 68 9.20 -14.57 2.58
C ARG A 68 9.37 -14.19 1.12
N LEU A 69 10.34 -14.85 0.48
CA LEU A 69 10.55 -14.75 -0.95
C LEU A 69 9.66 -15.76 -1.68
N GLY A 70 8.99 -15.31 -2.73
CA GLY A 70 8.11 -16.14 -3.55
C GLY A 70 7.33 -15.31 -4.56
N PRO A 71 6.70 -15.95 -5.57
CA PRO A 71 5.95 -15.20 -6.56
C PRO A 71 4.83 -14.39 -5.91
N VAL A 72 4.73 -13.11 -6.27
CA VAL A 72 3.62 -12.23 -5.91
C VAL A 72 2.93 -11.82 -7.21
N ARG A 73 1.80 -12.43 -7.50
CA ARG A 73 1.06 -12.23 -8.76
C ARG A 73 -0.20 -11.43 -8.48
N VAL A 74 -0.39 -10.34 -9.23
CA VAL A 74 -1.60 -9.55 -9.21
C VAL A 74 -2.28 -9.65 -10.57
N ALA A 75 -3.53 -10.11 -10.57
CA ALA A 75 -4.40 -10.12 -11.74
C ALA A 75 -5.55 -9.13 -11.52
N VAL A 76 -5.83 -8.31 -12.54
CA VAL A 76 -6.87 -7.28 -12.50
C VAL A 76 -7.85 -7.51 -13.63
N ALA A 77 -9.13 -7.66 -13.29
CA ALA A 77 -10.24 -7.83 -14.23
C ALA A 77 -11.36 -6.84 -13.88
N GLY A 78 -11.38 -5.69 -14.55
CA GLY A 78 -12.32 -4.62 -14.24
C GLY A 78 -12.12 -4.08 -12.82
N SER A 79 -13.13 -4.22 -11.96
CA SER A 79 -13.05 -3.86 -10.54
C SER A 79 -12.46 -4.96 -9.66
N ASP A 80 -12.31 -6.18 -10.16
CA ASP A 80 -11.89 -7.32 -9.37
C ASP A 80 -10.37 -7.51 -9.45
N TRP A 81 -9.77 -7.67 -8.27
CA TRP A 81 -8.35 -7.88 -8.08
C TRP A 81 -8.13 -9.22 -7.39
N ARG A 82 -7.17 -9.98 -7.89
CA ARG A 82 -6.69 -11.21 -7.28
C ARG A 82 -5.20 -11.13 -7.05
N VAL A 83 -4.78 -11.48 -5.84
CA VAL A 83 -3.40 -11.46 -5.37
C VAL A 83 -3.05 -12.86 -4.88
N ASP A 84 -2.14 -13.51 -5.59
CA ASP A 84 -1.57 -14.81 -5.24
C ASP A 84 -0.14 -14.59 -4.76
N ALA A 85 0.06 -14.74 -3.45
CA ALA A 85 1.33 -14.53 -2.78
C ALA A 85 1.41 -15.44 -1.56
N ALA A 86 1.73 -16.73 -1.76
CA ALA A 86 1.77 -17.71 -0.67
C ALA A 86 2.57 -17.16 0.55
N PRO A 87 2.00 -17.23 1.78
CA PRO A 87 0.82 -18.00 2.18
C PRO A 87 -0.54 -17.27 2.00
N LEU A 88 -0.56 -16.07 1.44
CA LEU A 88 -1.74 -15.25 1.23
C LEU A 88 -2.40 -15.55 -0.13
N ASP A 89 -3.71 -15.84 -0.10
CA ASP A 89 -4.61 -15.71 -1.26
C ASP A 89 -5.62 -14.61 -0.94
N LEU A 90 -5.64 -13.56 -1.74
CA LEU A 90 -6.45 -12.38 -1.51
C LEU A 90 -7.20 -12.00 -2.79
N GLU A 91 -8.51 -11.85 -2.66
CA GLU A 91 -9.38 -11.29 -3.69
C GLU A 91 -10.10 -10.08 -3.13
N PHE A 92 -10.23 -9.01 -3.92
CA PHE A 92 -11.03 -7.85 -3.53
C PHE A 92 -11.68 -7.17 -4.73
N THR A 93 -12.83 -6.55 -4.47
CA THR A 93 -13.57 -5.77 -5.46
C THR A 93 -13.48 -4.30 -5.12
N VAL A 94 -12.99 -3.51 -6.07
CA VAL A 94 -12.90 -2.05 -5.99
C VAL A 94 -14.30 -1.46 -6.09
N GLY A 95 -14.66 -0.66 -5.09
CA GLY A 95 -15.94 0.02 -5.00
C GLY A 95 -15.90 1.47 -5.47
N ARG A 96 -16.80 2.26 -4.89
CA ARG A 96 -17.03 3.65 -5.28
C ARG A 96 -15.86 4.55 -4.88
N ARG A 97 -15.68 5.61 -5.66
CA ARG A 97 -14.78 6.73 -5.35
C ARG A 97 -15.42 7.62 -4.28
N PRO A 98 -14.86 7.73 -3.06
CA PRO A 98 -15.31 8.70 -2.07
C PRO A 98 -14.96 10.14 -2.48
N ALA A 99 -15.50 11.13 -1.76
CA ALA A 99 -15.27 12.55 -2.06
C ALA A 99 -13.77 12.91 -2.16
N VAL A 100 -12.94 12.40 -1.24
CA VAL A 100 -11.48 12.60 -1.29
C VAL A 100 -10.86 12.02 -2.57
N GLY A 101 -11.35 10.89 -3.07
CA GLY A 101 -10.88 10.32 -4.33
C GLY A 101 -11.20 11.23 -5.52
N TRP A 102 -12.38 11.86 -5.53
CA TRP A 102 -12.73 12.85 -6.57
C TRP A 102 -11.83 14.08 -6.52
N LEU A 103 -11.50 14.58 -5.32
CA LEU A 103 -10.57 15.69 -5.14
C LEU A 103 -9.17 15.34 -5.67
N LEU A 104 -8.65 14.17 -5.32
CA LEU A 104 -7.36 13.68 -5.81
C LEU A 104 -7.35 13.56 -7.33
N HIS A 105 -8.41 12.99 -7.91
CA HIS A 105 -8.55 12.80 -9.35
C HIS A 105 -8.61 14.13 -10.13
N ALA A 106 -9.10 15.20 -9.50
CA ALA A 106 -9.15 16.52 -10.12
C ALA A 106 -7.77 17.21 -10.20
N VAL A 107 -6.79 16.79 -9.39
CA VAL A 107 -5.45 17.38 -9.40
C VAL A 107 -4.69 16.89 -10.63
N PRO A 108 -4.22 17.80 -11.51
CA PRO A 108 -3.42 17.39 -12.67
C PRO A 108 -2.19 16.58 -12.24
N ARG A 109 -1.96 15.45 -12.90
CA ARG A 109 -0.90 14.50 -12.51
C ARG A 109 0.48 15.14 -12.34
N ARG A 110 0.85 16.10 -13.20
CA ARG A 110 2.13 16.82 -13.12
C ARG A 110 2.29 17.56 -11.79
N LEU A 111 1.20 18.17 -11.31
CA LEU A 111 1.17 18.85 -10.02
C LEU A 111 1.13 17.84 -8.88
N ALA A 112 0.26 16.84 -8.97
CA ALA A 112 0.09 15.81 -7.94
C ALA A 112 1.42 15.10 -7.59
N THR A 113 2.29 14.88 -8.58
CA THR A 113 3.59 14.23 -8.37
C THR A 113 4.76 15.18 -8.14
N HIS A 114 4.52 16.48 -7.98
CA HIS A 114 5.59 17.43 -7.69
C HIS A 114 5.93 17.39 -6.20
N PRO A 115 7.19 17.13 -5.76
CA PRO A 115 7.50 16.92 -4.34
C PRO A 115 7.03 18.05 -3.40
N ARG A 116 7.17 19.32 -3.82
CA ARG A 116 6.66 20.47 -3.05
C ARG A 116 5.14 20.45 -2.86
N TRP A 117 4.39 19.94 -3.83
CA TRP A 117 2.94 19.78 -3.73
C TRP A 117 2.58 18.65 -2.77
N VAL A 118 3.26 17.51 -2.87
CA VAL A 118 3.06 16.38 -1.95
C VAL A 118 3.34 16.78 -0.51
N ALA A 119 4.42 17.54 -0.28
CA ALA A 119 4.75 18.08 1.03
C ALA A 119 3.68 19.06 1.56
N ALA A 120 3.10 19.88 0.68
CA ALA A 120 2.03 20.81 1.06
C ALA A 120 0.73 20.08 1.41
N ILE A 121 0.36 19.05 0.65
CA ILE A 121 -0.84 18.24 0.90
C ILE A 121 -0.69 17.39 2.16
N ASP A 122 0.52 16.99 2.56
CA ASP A 122 0.74 16.19 3.79
C ASP A 122 0.06 16.84 5.00
N VAL A 123 0.15 18.16 5.15
CA VAL A 123 -0.51 18.89 6.24
C VAL A 123 -2.03 18.65 6.25
N VAL A 124 -2.67 18.66 5.08
CA VAL A 124 -4.11 18.43 4.93
C VAL A 124 -4.45 16.95 5.14
N ALA A 125 -3.65 16.05 4.57
CA ALA A 125 -3.86 14.61 4.67
C ALA A 125 -3.85 14.14 6.12
N ARG A 126 -2.93 14.68 6.94
CA ARG A 126 -2.83 14.38 8.38
C ARG A 126 -4.10 14.74 9.15
N THR A 127 -4.79 15.80 8.75
CA THR A 127 -6.01 16.28 9.40
C THR A 127 -7.23 15.50 8.94
N VAL A 128 -7.31 15.14 7.65
CA VAL A 128 -8.49 14.51 7.06
C VAL A 128 -8.50 12.98 7.22
N LEU A 129 -7.32 12.35 7.23
CA LEU A 129 -7.15 10.90 7.31
C LEU A 129 -6.19 10.55 8.46
N PRO A 130 -6.71 10.35 9.70
CA PRO A 130 -5.88 10.00 10.85
C PRO A 130 -5.03 8.76 10.58
N GLY A 131 -3.71 8.89 10.73
CA GLY A 131 -2.73 7.81 10.50
C GLY A 131 -2.09 7.79 9.11
N VAL A 132 -2.62 8.55 8.14
CA VAL A 132 -2.00 8.68 6.82
C VAL A 132 -0.91 9.75 6.87
N ARG A 133 0.24 9.43 6.29
CA ARG A 133 1.35 10.35 6.03
C ARG A 133 1.65 10.30 4.54
N THR A 134 1.79 11.45 3.88
CA THR A 134 2.22 11.54 2.48
C THR A 134 3.69 11.94 2.33
N ARG A 135 4.35 12.26 3.46
CA ARG A 135 5.80 12.46 3.57
C ARG A 135 6.34 11.82 4.84
N GLY A 136 7.50 11.16 4.75
CA GLY A 136 8.22 10.68 5.92
C GLY A 136 9.62 10.19 5.60
N SER A 137 10.40 9.96 6.66
CA SER A 137 11.72 9.35 6.53
C SER A 137 11.57 7.84 6.28
N ALA A 138 12.25 7.36 5.26
CA ALA A 138 12.33 5.95 4.86
C ALA A 138 13.38 5.17 5.67
N GLY A 139 13.84 5.66 6.82
CA GLY A 139 15.09 5.16 7.40
C GLY A 139 16.31 5.52 6.53
N GLY A 140 17.52 5.40 7.09
CA GLY A 140 18.79 5.57 6.36
C GLY A 140 18.84 6.72 5.34
N GLU A 141 18.85 7.96 5.82
CA GLU A 141 18.96 9.20 5.01
C GLU A 141 18.00 9.31 3.81
N ARG A 142 16.91 8.53 3.75
CA ARG A 142 15.95 8.57 2.64
C ARG A 142 14.64 9.23 3.03
N GLU A 143 14.04 9.91 2.05
CA GLU A 143 12.76 10.59 2.18
C GLU A 143 11.77 10.07 1.15
N GLU A 144 10.57 9.71 1.60
CA GLU A 144 9.49 9.22 0.74
C GLU A 144 8.37 10.23 0.60
N PHE A 145 7.87 10.36 -0.62
CA PHE A 145 6.71 11.16 -0.98
C PHE A 145 5.65 10.28 -1.64
N TYR A 146 4.48 10.17 -1.02
CA TYR A 146 3.32 9.46 -1.56
C TYR A 146 2.38 10.43 -2.27
N ALA A 147 2.50 10.51 -3.59
CA ALA A 147 1.58 11.29 -4.42
C ALA A 147 0.34 10.46 -4.77
N ALA A 148 -0.67 10.50 -3.90
CA ALA A 148 -1.98 9.92 -4.21
C ALA A 148 -2.64 10.68 -5.38
N LEU A 149 -3.11 9.94 -6.38
CA LEU A 149 -3.72 10.44 -7.61
C LEU A 149 -5.21 10.10 -7.69
N ASP A 150 -5.63 9.05 -7.01
CA ASP A 150 -7.01 8.58 -6.96
C ASP A 150 -7.19 7.69 -5.74
N LEU A 151 -8.42 7.59 -5.25
CA LEU A 151 -8.78 6.71 -4.14
C LEU A 151 -10.15 6.10 -4.41
N HIS A 152 -10.26 4.78 -4.23
CA HIS A 152 -11.51 4.05 -4.23
C HIS A 152 -11.64 3.26 -2.93
N GLY A 153 -12.84 3.19 -2.36
CA GLY A 153 -13.11 2.24 -1.27
C GLY A 153 -13.16 0.82 -1.81
N LEU A 154 -12.90 -0.18 -0.97
CA LEU A 154 -13.16 -1.58 -1.33
C LEU A 154 -14.59 -1.97 -0.95
N ALA A 155 -15.29 -2.64 -1.87
CA ALA A 155 -16.66 -3.09 -1.67
C ALA A 155 -16.72 -4.47 -1.01
N ALA A 156 -15.75 -5.34 -1.30
CA ALA A 156 -15.64 -6.68 -0.75
C ALA A 156 -14.18 -7.13 -0.77
N ALA A 157 -13.83 -8.03 0.15
CA ALA A 157 -12.59 -8.80 0.08
C ALA A 157 -12.79 -10.20 0.66
N ARG A 158 -12.00 -11.15 0.16
CA ARG A 158 -11.80 -12.49 0.72
C ARG A 158 -10.32 -12.71 0.88
N ALA A 159 -9.90 -13.04 2.09
CA ALA A 159 -8.49 -13.27 2.39
C ALA A 159 -8.34 -14.63 3.06
N ARG A 160 -7.36 -15.41 2.60
CA ARG A 160 -6.92 -16.66 3.22
C ARG A 160 -5.45 -16.57 3.53
N TRP A 161 -5.07 -17.02 4.72
CA TRP A 161 -3.68 -17.14 5.14
C TRP A 161 -3.40 -18.61 5.49
N ASP A 162 -2.45 -19.24 4.80
CA ASP A 162 -2.19 -20.69 4.90
C ASP A 162 -3.48 -21.52 4.73
N GLY A 163 -4.35 -21.07 3.81
CA GLY A 163 -5.65 -21.69 3.52
C GLY A 163 -6.79 -21.33 4.50
N ALA A 164 -6.47 -20.79 5.68
CA ALA A 164 -7.45 -20.41 6.69
C ALA A 164 -8.13 -19.08 6.34
N ASP A 165 -9.46 -19.07 6.35
CA ASP A 165 -10.28 -17.88 6.10
C ASP A 165 -10.04 -16.81 7.18
N GLN A 166 -9.73 -15.60 6.75
CA GLN A 166 -9.47 -14.45 7.62
C GLN A 166 -10.74 -13.63 7.89
N GLY A 167 -11.89 -14.10 7.41
CA GLY A 167 -13.18 -13.50 7.65
C GLY A 167 -13.50 -12.33 6.73
N ALA A 168 -14.52 -11.56 7.10
CA ALA A 168 -15.07 -10.50 6.27
C ALA A 168 -14.13 -9.27 6.19
N LEU A 169 -14.30 -8.48 5.12
CA LEU A 169 -13.70 -7.15 5.01
C LEU A 169 -14.04 -6.30 6.24
N ALA A 170 -13.01 -5.77 6.89
CA ALA A 170 -13.13 -4.97 8.10
C ALA A 170 -12.21 -3.73 8.02
N PRO A 171 -12.40 -2.74 8.90
CA PRO A 171 -11.46 -1.64 9.00
C PRO A 171 -10.02 -2.10 9.25
N VAL A 172 -9.04 -1.40 8.69
CA VAL A 172 -7.62 -1.55 9.04
C VAL A 172 -7.43 -0.99 10.46
N ALA A 173 -7.58 -1.86 11.46
CA ALA A 173 -7.52 -1.51 12.87
C ALA A 173 -6.92 -2.66 13.71
N PRO A 174 -5.93 -2.41 14.57
CA PRO A 174 -5.19 -1.14 14.70
C PRO A 174 -4.42 -0.79 13.41
N PRO A 175 -3.99 0.48 13.22
CA PRO A 175 -3.18 0.87 12.07
C PRO A 175 -1.98 -0.07 11.91
N VAL A 176 -1.60 -0.38 10.66
CA VAL A 176 -0.41 -1.22 10.40
C VAL A 176 0.87 -0.50 10.84
N ARG A 177 1.85 -1.29 11.28
CA ARG A 177 3.09 -0.83 11.94
C ARG A 177 4.34 -1.26 11.17
N PHE A 178 4.33 -1.07 9.86
CA PHE A 178 5.50 -1.33 8.99
C PHE A 178 6.49 -0.15 8.98
N GLY A 179 6.00 1.10 9.03
CA GLY A 179 6.85 2.30 8.95
C GLY A 179 6.14 3.58 9.40
N PHE A 180 6.51 4.71 8.79
CA PHE A 180 6.12 6.05 9.27
C PHE A 180 4.65 6.43 9.04
N GLY A 181 3.96 5.72 8.15
CA GLY A 181 2.57 5.96 7.78
C GLY A 181 1.78 4.65 7.68
N SER A 182 0.45 4.77 7.78
CA SER A 182 -0.47 3.67 7.60
C SER A 182 -1.40 3.92 6.42
N THR A 183 -2.04 2.86 5.91
CA THR A 183 -3.15 2.99 4.98
C THR A 183 -4.37 3.59 5.69
N PRO A 184 -5.36 4.16 4.96
CA PRO A 184 -6.59 4.62 5.58
C PRO A 184 -7.28 3.50 6.36
N ARG A 185 -7.91 3.84 7.50
CA ARG A 185 -8.70 2.87 8.28
C ARG A 185 -9.79 2.18 7.46
N SER A 186 -10.40 2.91 6.54
CA SER A 186 -11.36 2.31 5.61
C SER A 186 -10.59 1.62 4.48
N PRO A 187 -10.84 0.32 4.23
CA PRO A 187 -10.18 -0.40 3.16
C PRO A 187 -10.34 0.30 1.82
N SER A 188 -9.23 0.47 1.10
CA SER A 188 -9.19 1.28 -0.10
C SER A 188 -8.09 0.86 -1.07
N LEU A 189 -8.29 1.18 -2.35
CA LEU A 189 -7.30 1.13 -3.40
C LEU A 189 -6.92 2.56 -3.79
N THR A 190 -5.64 2.87 -3.69
CA THR A 190 -5.07 4.19 -4.02
C THR A 190 -4.27 4.08 -5.30
N ARG A 191 -4.57 4.91 -6.30
CA ARG A 191 -3.65 5.14 -7.42
C ARG A 191 -2.57 6.09 -6.93
N ILE A 192 -1.30 5.71 -7.02
CA ILE A 192 -0.22 6.45 -6.37
C ILE A 192 1.05 6.49 -7.19
N VAL A 193 1.81 7.57 -7.02
CA VAL A 193 3.23 7.62 -7.37
C VAL A 193 4.01 7.80 -6.08
N THR A 194 4.92 6.88 -5.80
CA THR A 194 5.88 7.01 -4.70
C THR A 194 7.19 7.53 -5.26
N LEU A 195 7.72 8.58 -4.65
CA LEU A 195 9.05 9.09 -4.93
C LEU A 195 9.93 8.83 -3.71
N VAL A 196 11.05 8.14 -3.90
CA VAL A 196 12.05 7.92 -2.85
C VAL A 196 13.29 8.70 -3.23
N GLN A 197 13.69 9.63 -2.37
CA GLN A 197 14.83 10.50 -2.56
C GLN A 197 15.87 10.22 -1.48
N GLU A 198 17.12 10.03 -1.89
CA GLU A 198 18.26 10.07 -0.97
C GLU A 198 18.53 11.53 -0.56
N ALA A 199 18.71 11.76 0.74
CA ALA A 199 19.07 13.07 1.30
C ALA A 199 20.51 13.47 0.95
#